data_AF-A0AAJ1UGL4-F1
#
_entry.id   AF-A0AAJ1UGL4-F1
#
_cell.length_a   1.000
_cell.length_b   1.000
_cell.length_c   1.000
_cell.angle_alpha   90.00
_cell.angle_beta   90.00
_cell.angle_gamma   90.00
#
_symmetry.space_group_name_H-M   'P 1'
#
loop_
_entity.id
_entity.type
_entity.pdbx_description
1 polymer ?
#
loop_
_entity_poly.entity_id
_entity_poly.type
_entity_poly.pdbx_seq_one_letter_code
_entity_poly.pdbx_strand_id
1 'polypeptide(L)'
;MTVFLFLAACSGNKAPAISLDSKLKCEQLADSQSMGDDFAVNRQIETVFQAAAASYKGDSDVEYYFQNVLKGRSKPRKDVDQDIISQCLADTGRSLADVFRQTVKSSYDRHGRDVGLASCKASTDGLLPPNAEVNYLSSVIEERRAASVVGFIFKPGKEDLEAYRQEVEVACAASPERLVSRVAVALVDEKIREAQRAQHQREQQEQESEDERTLTSVAQINALLDASEPVSCQLLADVQSDRSYRTGDAVAEAVERAKSVVRRRSSPAYAAVFYGQAFDIGECAKEGLTLEQGVQAKYGPDTVENTKKLYFGDEMEMERAAASEMQLRKQIYGDQP
;
A
#
# COMPACT_ATOMS: atom_id res chain seq x y z
N MET A 1 -4.77 57.44 -18.47
CA MET A 1 -5.86 57.25 -17.48
C MET A 1 -6.92 56.39 -18.15
N THR A 2 -6.85 55.08 -17.93
CA THR A 2 -7.77 54.13 -18.56
C THR A 2 -8.64 53.56 -17.45
N VAL A 3 -9.90 54.00 -17.44
CA VAL A 3 -10.93 53.52 -16.53
C VAL A 3 -11.34 52.12 -17.00
N PHE A 4 -10.97 51.09 -16.24
CA PHE A 4 -11.52 49.75 -16.41
C PHE A 4 -12.93 49.74 -15.82
N LEU A 5 -13.93 49.71 -16.70
CA LEU A 5 -15.31 49.37 -16.36
C LEU A 5 -15.33 47.90 -15.92
N PHE A 6 -15.44 47.67 -14.61
CA PHE A 6 -15.88 46.39 -14.06
C PHE A 6 -17.31 46.14 -14.52
N LEU A 7 -17.47 45.32 -15.55
CA LEU A 7 -18.73 44.64 -15.84
C LEU A 7 -19.01 43.72 -14.67
N ALA A 8 -19.92 44.15 -13.79
CA ALA A 8 -20.50 43.30 -12.77
C ALA A 8 -21.09 42.05 -13.43
N ALA A 9 -20.49 40.90 -13.14
CA ALA A 9 -21.03 39.61 -13.53
C ALA A 9 -22.43 39.47 -12.92
N CYS A 10 -23.45 39.39 -13.76
CA CYS A 10 -24.79 39.00 -13.36
C CYS A 10 -24.71 37.62 -12.72
N SER A 11 -24.94 37.56 -11.41
CA SER A 11 -25.07 36.34 -10.62
C SER A 11 -26.13 35.41 -11.23
N GLY A 12 -25.70 34.36 -11.92
CA GLY A 12 -26.53 33.35 -12.57
C GLY A 12 -27.20 32.39 -11.58
N ASN A 13 -27.92 32.92 -10.59
CA ASN A 13 -28.48 32.16 -9.45
C ASN A 13 -29.77 31.37 -9.78
N LYS A 14 -30.06 31.11 -11.06
CA LYS A 14 -31.27 30.41 -11.53
C LYS A 14 -30.86 29.21 -12.37
N ALA A 15 -31.46 28.04 -12.12
CA ALA A 15 -31.32 26.89 -13.01
C ALA A 15 -31.82 27.29 -14.42
N PRO A 16 -31.06 26.98 -15.49
CA PRO A 16 -31.41 27.43 -16.83
C PRO A 16 -32.69 26.73 -17.34
N ALA A 17 -33.35 27.35 -18.32
CA ALA A 17 -34.56 26.79 -18.92
C ALA A 17 -34.29 25.47 -19.65
N ILE A 18 -35.22 24.54 -19.55
CA ILE A 18 -35.18 23.26 -20.25
C ILE A 18 -36.26 23.24 -21.34
N SER A 19 -35.97 22.59 -22.46
CA SER A 19 -36.86 22.49 -23.63
C SER A 19 -38.09 21.59 -23.37
N LEU A 20 -38.88 21.87 -22.34
CA LEU A 20 -40.11 21.16 -21.99
C LEU A 20 -41.17 22.04 -21.30
N ASP A 21 -40.87 23.32 -21.03
CA ASP A 21 -41.66 24.23 -20.17
C ASP A 21 -43.16 24.37 -20.54
N SER A 22 -43.60 23.90 -21.72
CA SER A 22 -45.00 23.95 -22.19
C SER A 22 -45.74 22.62 -22.37
N LYS A 23 -45.09 21.45 -22.20
CA LYS A 23 -45.68 20.14 -22.60
C LYS A 23 -46.01 19.16 -21.47
N LEU A 24 -45.42 19.32 -20.28
CA LEU A 24 -45.66 18.45 -19.12
C LEU A 24 -46.14 19.28 -17.93
N LYS A 25 -47.36 19.01 -17.47
CA LYS A 25 -47.95 19.65 -16.29
C LYS A 25 -47.87 18.73 -15.08
N CYS A 26 -47.81 19.31 -13.89
CA CYS A 26 -47.88 18.57 -12.63
C CYS A 26 -49.17 17.73 -12.49
N GLU A 27 -50.27 18.17 -13.11
CA GLU A 27 -51.52 17.42 -13.22
C GLU A 27 -51.32 15.98 -13.74
N GLN A 28 -50.54 15.80 -14.81
CA GLN A 28 -50.28 14.47 -15.38
C GLN A 28 -49.50 13.56 -14.43
N LEU A 29 -48.64 14.14 -13.60
CA LEU A 29 -47.87 13.42 -12.59
C LEU A 29 -48.75 13.06 -11.39
N ALA A 30 -49.56 14.02 -10.94
CA ALA A 30 -50.50 13.84 -9.84
C ALA A 30 -51.54 12.75 -10.16
N ASP A 31 -52.06 12.73 -11.39
CA ASP A 31 -53.00 11.69 -11.85
C ASP A 31 -52.35 10.31 -11.80
N SER A 32 -51.16 10.15 -12.38
CA SER A 32 -50.41 8.88 -12.33
C SER A 32 -50.11 8.42 -10.90
N GLN A 33 -49.72 9.34 -10.02
CA GLN A 33 -49.48 9.05 -8.61
C GLN A 33 -50.75 8.60 -7.89
N SER A 34 -51.90 9.23 -8.17
CA SER A 34 -53.19 8.88 -7.56
C SER A 34 -53.70 7.50 -8.00
N MET A 35 -53.34 7.08 -9.21
CA MET A 35 -53.64 5.75 -9.77
C MET A 35 -52.66 4.66 -9.31
N GLY A 36 -51.61 5.02 -8.57
CA GLY A 36 -50.55 4.09 -8.16
C GLY A 36 -49.65 3.63 -9.32
N ASP A 37 -49.58 4.40 -10.41
CA ASP A 37 -48.72 4.10 -11.57
C ASP A 37 -47.32 4.68 -11.37
N ASP A 38 -46.54 4.02 -10.50
CA ASP A 38 -45.16 4.40 -10.20
C ASP A 38 -44.27 4.41 -11.46
N PHE A 39 -44.58 3.58 -12.46
CA PHE A 39 -43.83 3.54 -13.72
C PHE A 39 -44.04 4.83 -14.52
N ALA A 40 -45.29 5.29 -14.66
CA ALA A 40 -45.60 6.54 -15.33
C ALA A 40 -44.99 7.75 -14.60
N VAL A 41 -45.08 7.80 -13.27
CA VAL A 41 -44.46 8.87 -12.46
C VAL A 41 -42.95 8.93 -12.71
N ASN A 42 -42.26 7.79 -12.58
CA ASN A 42 -40.82 7.72 -12.81
C ASN A 42 -40.45 8.12 -14.25
N ARG A 43 -41.24 7.71 -15.25
CA ARG A 43 -41.00 8.05 -16.66
C ARG A 43 -41.14 9.56 -16.92
N GLN A 44 -42.13 10.21 -16.32
CA GLN A 44 -42.33 11.66 -16.47
C GLN A 44 -41.18 12.45 -15.82
N ILE A 45 -40.77 12.07 -14.61
CA ILE A 45 -39.60 12.67 -13.95
C ILE A 45 -38.33 12.44 -14.77
N GLU A 46 -38.10 11.22 -15.26
CA GLU A 46 -36.93 10.93 -16.08
C GLU A 46 -36.91 11.73 -17.39
N THR A 47 -38.08 12.03 -17.97
CA THR A 47 -38.19 12.87 -19.17
C THR A 47 -37.65 14.28 -18.93
N VAL A 48 -37.99 14.91 -17.79
CA VAL A 48 -37.45 16.25 -17.46
C VAL A 48 -35.96 16.21 -17.16
N PHE A 49 -35.47 15.14 -16.52
CA PHE A 49 -34.04 14.94 -16.30
C PHE A 49 -33.26 14.77 -17.60
N GLN A 50 -33.79 14.02 -18.57
CA GLN A 50 -33.16 13.87 -19.88
C GLN A 50 -33.12 15.20 -20.66
N ALA A 51 -34.19 15.98 -20.62
CA ALA A 51 -34.21 17.30 -21.23
C ALA A 51 -33.21 18.26 -20.56
N ALA A 52 -33.11 18.23 -19.23
CA ALA A 52 -32.10 18.97 -18.48
C ALA A 52 -30.68 18.52 -18.86
N ALA A 53 -30.41 17.23 -18.93
CA ALA A 53 -29.10 16.69 -19.31
C ALA A 53 -28.68 17.09 -20.73
N ALA A 54 -29.63 17.23 -21.66
CA ALA A 54 -29.37 17.73 -23.00
C ALA A 54 -29.10 19.25 -23.02
N SER A 55 -29.76 20.01 -22.13
CA SER A 55 -29.73 21.47 -22.09
C SER A 55 -28.55 22.02 -21.27
N TYR A 56 -28.25 21.42 -20.13
CA TYR A 56 -27.24 21.90 -19.18
C TYR A 56 -25.84 21.60 -19.71
N LYS A 57 -25.08 22.65 -20.01
CA LYS A 57 -23.74 22.57 -20.59
C LYS A 57 -22.63 22.67 -19.55
N GLY A 58 -22.99 23.00 -18.31
CA GLY A 58 -22.02 23.23 -17.24
C GLY A 58 -21.60 24.69 -17.15
N ASP A 59 -22.49 25.63 -17.51
CA ASP A 59 -22.16 27.06 -17.48
C ASP A 59 -22.39 27.68 -16.09
N SER A 60 -22.97 26.91 -15.16
CA SER A 60 -23.26 27.32 -13.78
C SER A 60 -23.02 26.20 -12.78
N ASP A 61 -22.84 26.55 -11.50
CA ASP A 61 -22.63 25.55 -10.44
C ASP A 61 -23.81 24.60 -10.26
N VAL A 62 -25.03 25.10 -10.48
CA VAL A 62 -26.25 24.28 -10.46
C VAL A 62 -26.23 23.24 -11.59
N GLU A 63 -25.74 23.61 -12.77
CA GLU A 63 -25.59 22.67 -13.88
C GLU A 63 -24.51 21.63 -13.60
N TYR A 64 -23.36 22.03 -13.03
CA TYR A 64 -22.34 21.08 -12.61
C TYR A 64 -22.84 20.16 -11.51
N TYR A 65 -23.55 20.67 -10.51
CA TYR A 65 -24.19 19.85 -9.48
C TYR A 65 -25.16 18.85 -10.10
N PHE A 66 -26.00 19.30 -11.03
CA PHE A 66 -26.90 18.41 -11.75
C PHE A 66 -26.14 17.30 -12.49
N GLN A 67 -25.13 17.65 -13.30
CA GLN A 67 -24.39 16.70 -14.13
C GLN A 67 -23.59 15.70 -13.29
N ASN A 68 -23.02 16.12 -12.16
CA ASN A 68 -22.16 15.29 -11.32
C ASN A 68 -22.91 14.49 -10.24
N VAL A 69 -23.97 15.07 -9.68
CA VAL A 69 -24.66 14.54 -8.49
C VAL A 69 -26.01 13.94 -8.84
N LEU A 70 -26.82 14.64 -9.65
CA LEU A 70 -28.23 14.27 -9.87
C LEU A 70 -28.48 13.44 -11.14
N LYS A 71 -27.53 13.44 -12.08
CA LYS A 71 -27.61 12.64 -13.31
C LYS A 71 -27.59 11.13 -13.04
N GLY A 72 -26.92 10.72 -11.96
CA GLY A 72 -26.92 9.34 -11.48
C GLY A 72 -28.03 9.07 -10.46
N ARG A 73 -28.22 7.79 -10.09
CA ARG A 73 -29.17 7.37 -9.03
C ARG A 73 -28.56 7.54 -7.63
N SER A 74 -28.13 8.76 -7.32
CA SER A 74 -27.58 9.11 -6.01
C SER A 74 -28.70 9.31 -4.97
N LYS A 75 -28.35 9.35 -3.67
CA LYS A 75 -29.32 9.72 -2.63
C LYS A 75 -29.93 11.12 -2.88
N PRO A 76 -29.15 12.17 -3.19
CA PRO A 76 -29.72 13.47 -3.56
C PRO A 76 -30.70 13.45 -4.73
N ARG A 77 -30.51 12.54 -5.70
CA ARG A 77 -31.48 12.35 -6.79
C ARG A 77 -32.83 11.86 -6.28
N LYS A 78 -32.85 10.89 -5.37
CA LYS A 78 -34.10 10.38 -4.78
C LYS A 78 -34.84 11.47 -4.00
N ASP A 79 -34.10 12.28 -3.25
CA ASP A 79 -34.68 13.40 -2.49
C ASP A 79 -35.30 14.45 -3.45
N VAL A 80 -34.63 14.73 -4.58
CA VAL A 80 -35.17 15.59 -5.65
C VAL A 80 -36.42 15.00 -6.30
N ASP A 81 -36.44 13.70 -6.61
CA ASP A 81 -37.60 13.04 -7.20
C ASP A 81 -38.83 13.15 -6.26
N GLN A 82 -38.63 12.92 -4.96
CA GLN A 82 -39.68 13.05 -3.95
C GLN A 82 -40.19 14.49 -3.81
N ASP A 83 -39.29 15.47 -3.79
CA ASP A 83 -39.64 16.89 -3.70
C ASP A 83 -40.43 17.36 -4.95
N ILE A 84 -40.12 16.83 -6.15
CA ILE A 84 -40.88 17.08 -7.38
C ILE A 84 -42.31 16.55 -7.24
N ILE A 85 -42.46 15.29 -6.82
CA ILE A 85 -43.78 14.66 -6.63
C ILE A 85 -44.60 15.47 -5.63
N SER A 86 -44.02 15.79 -4.47
CA SER A 86 -44.69 16.54 -3.41
C SER A 86 -45.16 17.93 -3.90
N GLN A 87 -44.30 18.67 -4.60
CA GLN A 87 -44.67 19.99 -5.12
C GLN A 87 -45.73 19.92 -6.22
N CYS A 88 -45.68 18.90 -7.08
CA CYS A 88 -46.70 18.71 -8.11
C CYS A 88 -48.07 18.29 -7.54
N LEU A 89 -48.10 17.54 -6.44
CA LEU A 89 -49.34 17.21 -5.73
C LEU A 89 -49.93 18.43 -5.00
N ALA A 90 -49.08 19.36 -4.55
CA ALA A 90 -49.52 20.57 -3.87
C ALA A 90 -50.12 21.62 -4.84
N ASP A 91 -49.63 21.66 -6.08
CA ASP A 91 -50.13 22.58 -7.12
C ASP A 91 -50.03 21.93 -8.51
N THR A 92 -51.12 21.26 -8.91
CA THR A 92 -51.21 20.52 -10.17
C THR A 92 -51.19 21.42 -11.41
N GLY A 93 -51.47 22.72 -11.25
CA GLY A 93 -51.48 23.70 -12.34
C GLY A 93 -50.10 24.09 -12.84
N ARG A 94 -49.03 23.76 -12.10
CA ARG A 94 -47.65 24.15 -12.43
C ARG A 94 -47.07 23.33 -13.58
N SER A 95 -46.12 23.94 -14.28
CA SER A 95 -45.25 23.21 -15.22
C SER A 95 -44.33 22.27 -14.45
N LEU A 96 -44.26 21.01 -14.87
CA LEU A 96 -43.35 20.03 -14.27
C LEU A 96 -41.88 20.47 -14.41
N ALA A 97 -41.55 21.13 -15.52
CA ALA A 97 -40.22 21.65 -15.77
C ALA A 97 -39.85 22.81 -14.83
N ASP A 98 -40.81 23.68 -14.47
CA ASP A 98 -40.61 24.73 -13.47
C ASP A 98 -40.37 24.15 -12.08
N VAL A 99 -41.19 23.17 -11.68
CA VAL A 99 -41.04 22.46 -10.40
C VAL A 99 -39.68 21.77 -10.35
N PHE A 100 -39.29 21.06 -11.41
CA PHE A 100 -37.97 20.44 -11.51
C PHE A 100 -36.83 21.44 -11.31
N ARG A 101 -36.84 22.58 -12.03
CA ARG A 101 -35.79 23.61 -11.89
C ARG A 101 -35.70 24.15 -10.47
N GLN A 102 -36.84 24.43 -9.86
CA GLN A 102 -36.91 24.91 -8.48
C GLN A 102 -36.37 23.87 -7.49
N THR A 103 -36.72 22.60 -7.66
CA THR A 103 -36.27 21.52 -6.79
C THR A 103 -34.78 21.25 -6.94
N VAL A 104 -34.24 21.24 -8.17
CA VAL A 104 -32.80 21.11 -8.40
C VAL A 104 -32.05 22.26 -7.76
N LYS A 105 -32.54 23.49 -7.90
CA LYS A 105 -31.95 24.66 -7.23
C LYS A 105 -32.00 24.54 -5.71
N SER A 106 -33.14 24.16 -5.14
CA SER A 106 -33.29 23.96 -3.70
C SER A 106 -32.33 22.89 -3.16
N SER A 107 -32.20 21.78 -3.89
CA SER A 107 -31.23 20.73 -3.58
C SER A 107 -29.78 21.24 -3.62
N TYR A 108 -29.43 22.03 -4.65
CA TYR A 108 -28.12 22.69 -4.71
C TYR A 108 -27.91 23.68 -3.56
N ASP A 109 -28.90 24.49 -3.20
CA ASP A 109 -28.75 25.45 -2.10
C ASP A 109 -28.55 24.73 -0.74
N ARG A 110 -29.08 23.50 -0.59
CA ARG A 110 -28.86 22.64 0.59
C ARG A 110 -27.51 21.91 0.58
N HIS A 111 -27.04 21.45 -0.57
CA HIS A 111 -25.94 20.47 -0.67
C HIS A 111 -24.75 20.88 -1.53
N GLY A 112 -24.94 21.87 -2.41
CA GLY A 112 -23.94 22.30 -3.41
C GLY A 112 -22.69 22.92 -2.81
N ARG A 113 -22.70 23.22 -1.49
CA ARG A 113 -21.55 23.70 -0.72
C ARG A 113 -20.90 22.61 0.14
N ASP A 114 -21.43 21.40 0.11
CA ASP A 114 -20.79 20.25 0.74
C ASP A 114 -19.63 19.79 -0.15
N VAL A 115 -18.41 19.72 0.37
CA VAL A 115 -17.20 19.33 -0.41
C VAL A 115 -17.40 17.98 -1.12
N GLY A 116 -18.17 17.08 -0.52
CA GLY A 116 -18.57 15.79 -1.11
C GLY A 116 -19.26 15.91 -2.47
N LEU A 117 -20.02 16.99 -2.67
CA LEU A 117 -20.98 17.17 -3.76
C LEU A 117 -20.74 18.44 -4.58
N ALA A 118 -19.87 19.33 -4.12
CA ALA A 118 -19.51 20.55 -4.80
C ALA A 118 -18.67 20.30 -6.05
N SER A 119 -18.89 21.12 -7.06
CA SER A 119 -18.02 21.20 -8.23
C SER A 119 -16.70 21.89 -7.87
N CYS A 120 -15.67 21.59 -8.64
CA CYS A 120 -14.39 22.29 -8.59
C CYS A 120 -14.57 23.78 -8.89
N LYS A 121 -15.51 24.15 -9.79
CA LYS A 121 -15.90 25.54 -10.00
C LYS A 121 -16.36 26.23 -8.72
N ALA A 122 -17.21 25.59 -7.93
CA ALA A 122 -17.70 26.18 -6.68
C ALA A 122 -16.58 26.37 -5.64
N SER A 123 -15.58 25.48 -5.64
CA SER A 123 -14.34 25.66 -4.86
C SER A 123 -13.55 26.87 -5.36
N THR A 124 -13.23 26.94 -6.65
CA THR A 124 -12.42 28.03 -7.24
C THR A 124 -13.11 29.40 -7.14
N ASP A 125 -14.44 29.43 -7.15
CA ASP A 125 -15.24 30.64 -6.98
C ASP A 125 -15.40 31.04 -5.50
N GLY A 126 -14.84 30.27 -4.56
CA GLY A 126 -14.84 30.57 -3.13
C GLY A 126 -16.21 30.36 -2.45
N LEU A 127 -17.04 29.47 -2.99
CA LEU A 127 -18.39 29.19 -2.47
C LEU A 127 -18.39 28.16 -1.33
N LEU A 128 -17.26 27.46 -1.13
CA LEU A 128 -17.09 26.50 -0.04
C LEU A 128 -16.80 27.19 1.30
N PRO A 129 -17.26 26.62 2.43
CA PRO A 129 -16.89 27.14 3.74
C PRO A 129 -15.36 27.11 3.96
N PRO A 130 -14.82 28.04 4.76
CA PRO A 130 -13.41 28.00 5.14
C PRO A 130 -13.04 26.65 5.76
N ASN A 131 -11.87 26.12 5.38
CA ASN A 131 -11.33 24.84 5.84
C ASN A 131 -12.15 23.59 5.47
N ALA A 132 -13.24 23.71 4.70
CA ALA A 132 -14.07 22.55 4.36
C ALA A 132 -13.26 21.47 3.64
N GLU A 133 -12.39 21.87 2.71
CA GLU A 133 -11.53 20.94 1.95
C GLU A 133 -10.48 20.27 2.82
N VAL A 134 -9.87 21.01 3.75
CA VAL A 134 -8.88 20.46 4.70
C VAL A 134 -9.54 19.42 5.61
N ASN A 135 -10.72 19.73 6.14
CA ASN A 135 -11.50 18.80 6.96
C ASN A 135 -11.89 17.56 6.15
N TYR A 136 -12.27 17.74 4.88
CA TYR A 136 -12.61 16.64 3.99
C TYR A 136 -11.39 15.74 3.72
N LEU A 137 -10.24 16.32 3.35
CA LEU A 137 -8.98 15.60 3.15
C LEU A 137 -8.62 14.78 4.39
N SER A 138 -8.68 15.39 5.58
CA SER A 138 -8.44 14.70 6.85
C SER A 138 -9.38 13.51 7.04
N SER A 139 -10.66 13.66 6.71
CA SER A 139 -11.64 12.57 6.82
C SER A 139 -11.36 11.42 5.85
N VAL A 140 -10.98 11.72 4.60
CA VAL A 140 -10.62 10.71 3.59
C VAL A 140 -9.37 9.95 4.03
N ILE A 141 -8.38 10.64 4.59
CA ILE A 141 -7.17 10.01 5.11
C ILE A 141 -7.49 9.05 6.25
N GLU A 142 -8.31 9.46 7.22
CA GLU A 142 -8.71 8.58 8.32
C GLU A 142 -9.55 7.39 7.86
N GLU A 143 -10.44 7.58 6.87
CA GLU A 143 -11.20 6.48 6.25
C GLU A 143 -10.26 5.48 5.57
N ARG A 144 -9.32 5.95 4.76
CA ARG A 144 -8.33 5.09 4.07
C ARG A 144 -7.42 4.37 5.06
N ARG A 145 -7.06 5.04 6.14
CA ARG A 145 -6.29 4.45 7.24
C ARG A 145 -7.08 3.36 7.96
N ALA A 146 -8.35 3.60 8.29
CA ALA A 146 -9.21 2.60 8.92
C ALA A 146 -9.43 1.37 8.03
N ALA A 147 -9.42 1.55 6.70
CA ALA A 147 -9.52 0.48 5.73
C ALA A 147 -8.18 -0.26 5.47
N SER A 148 -7.04 0.28 5.91
CA SER A 148 -5.73 -0.34 5.68
C SER A 148 -5.49 -1.49 6.65
N VAL A 149 -5.41 -2.72 6.12
CA VAL A 149 -5.06 -3.94 6.86
C VAL A 149 -3.54 -4.06 7.10
N VAL A 150 -2.74 -3.34 6.30
CA VAL A 150 -1.27 -3.37 6.35
C VAL A 150 -0.81 -2.26 7.28
N GLY A 151 0.20 -2.52 8.12
CA GLY A 151 0.78 -1.62 9.15
C GLY A 151 1.38 -0.29 8.66
N PHE A 152 1.03 0.13 7.45
CA PHE A 152 1.33 1.43 6.87
C PHE A 152 0.54 2.53 7.60
N ILE A 153 1.26 3.45 8.25
CA ILE A 153 0.68 4.58 8.97
C ILE A 153 0.96 5.86 8.16
N PHE A 154 0.03 6.22 7.27
CA PHE A 154 0.03 7.54 6.64
C PHE A 154 -0.61 8.55 7.57
N LYS A 155 0.18 9.49 8.08
CA LYS A 155 -0.27 10.57 8.97
C LYS A 155 0.35 11.89 8.52
N PRO A 156 -0.27 12.59 7.57
CA PRO A 156 0.17 13.94 7.20
C PRO A 156 0.00 14.89 8.39
N GLY A 157 0.96 15.79 8.55
CA GLY A 157 0.87 16.92 9.46
C GLY A 157 -0.10 17.99 8.94
N LYS A 158 -0.32 19.02 9.75
CA LYS A 158 -1.18 20.15 9.36
C LYS A 158 -0.65 20.88 8.11
N GLU A 159 0.66 21.02 7.99
CA GLU A 159 1.32 21.66 6.84
C GLU A 159 1.11 20.85 5.55
N ASP A 160 1.16 19.52 5.65
CA ASP A 160 0.89 18.62 4.51
C ASP A 160 -0.57 18.74 4.03
N LEU A 161 -1.53 18.83 4.96
CA LEU A 161 -2.94 19.00 4.61
C LEU A 161 -3.21 20.33 3.88
N GLU A 162 -2.50 21.40 4.25
CA GLU A 162 -2.57 22.68 3.55
C GLU A 162 -1.93 22.60 2.17
N ALA A 163 -0.81 21.89 2.02
CA ALA A 163 -0.21 21.62 0.72
C ALA A 163 -1.16 20.80 -0.18
N TYR A 164 -1.82 19.77 0.38
CA TYR A 164 -2.81 18.98 -0.35
C TYR A 164 -4.03 19.82 -0.76
N ARG A 165 -4.47 20.77 0.08
CA ARG A 165 -5.52 21.72 -0.33
C ARG A 165 -5.09 22.51 -1.56
N GLN A 166 -3.87 23.05 -1.57
CA GLN A 166 -3.35 23.80 -2.73
C GLN A 166 -3.28 22.92 -3.99
N GLU A 167 -2.88 21.65 -3.86
CA GLU A 167 -2.90 20.70 -4.98
C GLU A 167 -4.33 20.44 -5.49
N VAL A 168 -5.32 20.34 -4.60
CA VAL A 168 -6.74 20.25 -4.98
C VAL A 168 -7.20 21.51 -5.70
N GLU A 169 -6.86 22.70 -5.19
CA GLU A 169 -7.20 23.99 -5.83
C GLU A 169 -6.66 24.06 -7.27
N VAL A 170 -5.39 23.68 -7.47
CA VAL A 170 -4.76 23.66 -8.81
C VAL A 170 -5.46 22.64 -9.72
N ALA A 171 -5.71 21.43 -9.24
CA ALA A 171 -6.40 20.40 -10.02
C ALA A 171 -7.85 20.79 -10.36
N CYS A 172 -8.54 21.47 -9.44
CA CYS A 172 -9.88 21.98 -9.66
C CYS A 172 -9.91 23.14 -10.66
N ALA A 173 -8.93 24.04 -10.64
CA ALA A 173 -8.81 25.09 -11.65
C ALA A 173 -8.59 24.53 -13.07
N ALA A 174 -7.92 23.37 -13.19
CA ALA A 174 -7.72 22.68 -14.46
C ALA A 174 -8.95 21.91 -14.97
N SER A 175 -9.92 21.60 -14.10
CA SER A 175 -11.12 20.81 -14.45
C SER A 175 -12.32 21.24 -13.60
N PRO A 176 -12.88 22.44 -13.85
CA PRO A 176 -13.93 23.06 -13.03
C PRO A 176 -15.21 22.22 -12.96
N GLU A 177 -15.44 21.36 -13.94
CA GLU A 177 -16.60 20.47 -14.03
C GLU A 177 -16.53 19.27 -13.10
N ARG A 178 -15.36 18.92 -12.54
CA ARG A 178 -15.23 17.75 -11.66
C ARG A 178 -15.76 18.03 -10.26
N LEU A 179 -16.03 16.97 -9.49
CA LEU A 179 -16.31 17.11 -8.05
C LEU A 179 -15.01 17.27 -7.26
N VAL A 180 -15.02 18.19 -6.29
CA VAL A 180 -13.90 18.41 -5.37
C VAL A 180 -13.54 17.11 -4.65
N SER A 181 -14.55 16.38 -4.18
CA SER A 181 -14.38 15.08 -3.52
C SER A 181 -13.60 14.07 -4.36
N ARG A 182 -13.88 13.99 -5.67
CA ARG A 182 -13.18 13.06 -6.57
C ARG A 182 -11.72 13.45 -6.77
N VAL A 183 -11.43 14.75 -6.83
CA VAL A 183 -10.06 15.26 -6.94
C VAL A 183 -9.29 14.99 -5.66
N ALA A 184 -9.88 15.33 -4.51
CA ALA A 184 -9.28 15.11 -3.19
C ALA A 184 -9.01 13.63 -2.90
N VAL A 185 -9.97 12.73 -3.19
CA VAL A 185 -9.78 11.29 -3.00
C VAL A 185 -8.68 10.76 -3.92
N ALA A 186 -8.66 11.15 -5.19
CA ALA A 186 -7.62 10.70 -6.12
C ALA A 186 -6.23 11.17 -5.68
N LEU A 187 -6.12 12.41 -5.18
CA LEU A 187 -4.89 12.95 -4.63
C LEU A 187 -4.42 12.16 -3.41
N VAL A 188 -5.29 11.94 -2.42
CA VAL A 188 -4.95 11.18 -1.20
C VAL A 188 -4.54 9.75 -1.56
N ASP A 189 -5.27 9.09 -2.45
CA ASP A 189 -4.94 7.74 -2.91
C ASP A 189 -3.54 7.70 -3.56
N GLU A 190 -3.16 8.73 -4.33
CA GLU A 190 -1.82 8.80 -4.92
C GLU A 190 -0.73 9.04 -3.87
N LYS A 191 -0.93 9.97 -2.92
CA LYS A 191 0.04 10.21 -1.83
C LYS A 191 0.25 8.95 -0.98
N ILE A 192 -0.81 8.18 -0.74
CA ILE A 192 -0.72 6.88 -0.07
C ILE A 192 0.15 5.92 -0.89
N ARG A 193 -0.06 5.80 -2.20
CA ARG A 193 0.76 4.94 -3.06
C ARG A 193 2.22 5.37 -3.11
N GLU A 194 2.49 6.67 -3.20
CA GLU A 194 3.86 7.21 -3.17
C GLU A 194 4.58 6.85 -1.88
N ALA A 195 3.92 7.05 -0.73
CA ALA A 195 4.49 6.70 0.57
C ALA A 195 4.68 5.19 0.75
N GLN A 196 3.77 4.35 0.22
CA GLN A 196 3.96 2.89 0.20
C GLN A 196 5.15 2.48 -0.67
N ARG A 197 5.32 3.05 -1.87
CA ARG A 197 6.48 2.78 -2.73
C ARG A 197 7.78 3.18 -2.03
N ALA A 198 7.81 4.35 -1.39
CA ALA A 198 8.98 4.84 -0.67
C ALA A 198 9.36 3.94 0.52
N GLN A 199 8.37 3.45 1.27
CA GLN A 199 8.61 2.48 2.35
C GLN A 199 9.18 1.17 1.80
N HIS A 200 8.56 0.62 0.76
CA HIS A 200 9.02 -0.64 0.19
C HIS A 200 10.44 -0.54 -0.37
N GLN A 201 10.79 0.59 -0.98
CA GLN A 201 12.17 0.84 -1.43
C GLN A 201 13.16 0.91 -0.27
N ARG A 202 12.79 1.50 0.87
CA ARG A 202 13.65 1.54 2.06
C ARG A 202 13.86 0.14 2.65
N GLU A 203 12.79 -0.65 2.76
CA GLU A 203 12.88 -2.04 3.24
C GLU A 203 13.76 -2.88 2.31
N GLN A 204 13.64 -2.72 0.99
CA GLN A 204 14.51 -3.39 0.04
C GLN A 204 15.98 -2.97 0.18
N GLN A 205 16.26 -1.68 0.33
CA GLN A 205 17.63 -1.17 0.52
C GLN A 205 18.25 -1.64 1.84
N GLU A 206 17.46 -1.68 2.92
CA GLU A 206 17.90 -2.20 4.21
C GLU A 206 18.23 -3.69 4.10
N GLN A 207 17.36 -4.48 3.46
CA GLN A 207 17.61 -5.90 3.23
C GLN A 207 18.82 -6.15 2.32
N GLU A 208 19.02 -5.35 1.27
CA GLU A 208 20.22 -5.42 0.43
C GLU A 208 21.50 -5.09 1.21
N SER A 209 21.45 -4.08 2.08
CA SER A 209 22.58 -3.75 2.95
C SER A 209 22.88 -4.85 3.96
N GLU A 210 21.87 -5.52 4.50
CA GLU A 210 22.04 -6.67 5.39
C GLU A 210 22.64 -7.86 4.64
N ASP A 211 22.13 -8.18 3.45
CA ASP A 211 22.66 -9.24 2.59
C ASP A 211 24.15 -8.99 2.26
N GLU A 212 24.52 -7.74 1.93
CA GLU A 212 25.90 -7.36 1.63
C GLU A 212 26.83 -7.54 2.84
N ARG A 213 26.36 -7.21 4.05
CA ARG A 213 27.11 -7.45 5.29
C ARG A 213 27.33 -8.93 5.54
N THR A 214 26.30 -9.76 5.38
CA THR A 214 26.41 -11.22 5.52
C THR A 214 27.40 -11.80 4.51
N LEU A 215 27.34 -11.34 3.26
CA LEU A 215 28.28 -11.78 2.21
C LEU A 215 29.73 -11.32 2.47
N THR A 216 29.92 -10.14 3.07
CA THR A 216 31.24 -9.67 3.49
C THR A 216 31.83 -10.58 4.57
N SER A 217 31.02 -10.97 5.56
CA SER A 217 31.44 -11.91 6.61
C SER A 217 31.73 -13.31 6.04
N VAL A 218 30.94 -13.77 5.06
CA VAL A 218 31.23 -15.02 4.31
C VAL A 218 32.56 -14.92 3.57
N ALA A 219 32.86 -13.80 2.91
CA ALA A 219 34.13 -13.57 2.24
C ALA A 219 35.30 -13.58 3.25
N GLN A 220 35.12 -12.99 4.44
CA GLN A 220 36.10 -13.04 5.52
C GLN A 220 36.38 -14.47 5.99
N ILE A 221 35.33 -15.29 6.20
CA ILE A 221 35.48 -16.73 6.54
C ILE A 221 36.32 -17.41 5.46
N ASN A 222 35.98 -17.22 4.19
CA ASN A 222 36.69 -17.83 3.07
C ASN A 222 38.16 -17.41 3.02
N ALA A 223 38.45 -16.12 3.21
CA ALA A 223 39.82 -15.61 3.24
C ALA A 223 40.66 -16.21 4.39
N LEU A 224 40.07 -16.37 5.58
CA LEU A 224 40.73 -17.06 6.70
C LEU A 224 41.04 -18.52 6.34
N LEU A 225 40.08 -19.23 5.75
CA LEU A 225 40.27 -20.62 5.34
C LEU A 225 41.36 -20.75 4.25
N ASP A 226 41.38 -19.85 3.27
CA ASP A 226 42.40 -19.79 2.21
C ASP A 226 43.80 -19.48 2.78
N ALA A 227 43.88 -18.60 3.78
CA ALA A 227 45.10 -18.30 4.51
C ALA A 227 45.50 -19.39 5.51
N SER A 228 44.72 -20.46 5.65
CA SER A 228 44.91 -21.49 6.67
C SER A 228 44.83 -20.99 8.12
N GLU A 229 44.17 -19.87 8.36
CA GLU A 229 43.92 -19.30 9.69
C GLU A 229 42.69 -19.94 10.35
N PRO A 230 42.64 -20.01 11.69
CA PRO A 230 41.49 -20.57 12.40
C PRO A 230 40.28 -19.63 12.30
N VAL A 231 39.10 -20.21 12.01
CA VAL A 231 37.84 -19.47 11.96
C VAL A 231 37.18 -19.50 13.35
N SER A 232 36.76 -18.33 13.85
CA SER A 232 36.03 -18.23 15.12
C SER A 232 34.62 -18.81 15.01
N CYS A 233 34.13 -19.51 16.03
CA CYS A 233 32.75 -19.95 16.09
C CYS A 233 31.75 -18.78 16.16
N GLN A 234 32.16 -17.65 16.74
CA GLN A 234 31.34 -16.44 16.76
C GLN A 234 31.02 -15.96 15.34
N LEU A 235 32.04 -15.78 14.49
CA LEU A 235 31.84 -15.38 13.09
C LEU A 235 30.93 -16.36 12.31
N LEU A 236 31.06 -17.68 12.57
CA LEU A 236 30.20 -18.68 11.93
C LEU A 236 28.75 -18.62 12.46
N ALA A 237 28.56 -18.39 13.76
CA ALA A 237 27.25 -18.23 14.36
C ALA A 237 26.55 -16.96 13.87
N ASP A 238 27.29 -15.85 13.74
CA ASP A 238 26.78 -14.57 13.27
C ASP A 238 26.27 -14.69 11.83
N VAL A 239 27.05 -15.25 10.90
CA VAL A 239 26.58 -15.44 9.51
C VAL A 239 25.41 -16.43 9.40
N GLN A 240 25.33 -17.41 10.30
CA GLN A 240 24.19 -18.34 10.35
C GLN A 240 22.92 -17.68 10.88
N SER A 241 23.05 -16.75 11.82
CA SER A 241 21.95 -15.96 12.37
C SER A 241 21.45 -14.93 11.35
N ASP A 242 22.37 -14.26 10.67
CA ASP A 242 22.11 -13.18 9.73
C ASP A 242 21.76 -13.68 8.31
N ARG A 243 21.56 -15.00 8.15
CA ARG A 243 21.24 -15.58 6.86
C ARG A 243 19.84 -15.15 6.43
N SER A 244 19.74 -14.73 5.18
CA SER A 244 18.47 -14.50 4.50
C SER A 244 18.21 -15.63 3.50
N TYR A 245 17.03 -15.61 2.87
CA TYR A 245 16.76 -16.50 1.73
C TYR A 245 17.78 -16.31 0.60
N ARG A 246 18.31 -15.10 0.40
CA ARG A 246 19.24 -14.76 -0.69
C ARG A 246 20.68 -15.15 -0.39
N THR A 247 21.09 -15.09 0.87
CA THR A 247 22.47 -15.41 1.30
C THR A 247 22.63 -16.83 1.82
N GLY A 248 21.52 -17.57 1.99
CA GLY A 248 21.49 -18.90 2.62
C GLY A 248 22.48 -19.91 2.04
N ASP A 249 22.57 -20.02 0.71
CA ASP A 249 23.47 -20.98 0.06
C ASP A 249 24.94 -20.63 0.31
N ALA A 250 25.32 -19.35 0.15
CA ALA A 250 26.69 -18.90 0.40
C ALA A 250 27.12 -19.08 1.86
N VAL A 251 26.20 -18.83 2.81
CA VAL A 251 26.43 -19.08 4.24
C VAL A 251 26.61 -20.58 4.51
N ALA A 252 25.73 -21.42 3.95
CA ALA A 252 25.81 -22.87 4.13
C ALA A 252 27.12 -23.44 3.57
N GLU A 253 27.52 -23.01 2.38
CA GLU A 253 28.79 -23.40 1.75
C GLU A 253 30.00 -22.98 2.59
N ALA A 254 30.03 -21.74 3.09
CA ALA A 254 31.13 -21.24 3.91
C ALA A 254 31.27 -22.03 5.23
N VAL A 255 30.15 -22.34 5.89
CA VAL A 255 30.14 -23.15 7.12
C VAL A 255 30.63 -24.57 6.84
N GLU A 256 30.12 -25.22 5.79
CA GLU A 256 30.56 -26.57 5.45
C GLU A 256 32.03 -26.61 5.01
N ARG A 257 32.51 -25.56 4.33
CA ARG A 257 33.92 -25.39 4.00
C ARG A 257 34.78 -25.27 5.26
N ALA A 258 34.34 -24.47 6.25
CA ALA A 258 35.05 -24.34 7.52
C ALA A 258 35.16 -25.68 8.26
N LYS A 259 34.06 -26.45 8.34
CA LYS A 259 34.06 -27.80 8.91
C LYS A 259 34.96 -28.75 8.13
N SER A 260 34.94 -28.68 6.80
CA SER A 260 35.79 -29.48 5.91
C SER A 260 37.28 -29.22 6.16
N VAL A 261 37.69 -27.96 6.36
CA VAL A 261 39.09 -27.62 6.67
C VAL A 261 39.53 -28.21 8.00
N VAL A 262 38.73 -28.06 9.07
CA VAL A 262 39.04 -28.68 10.38
C VAL A 262 39.14 -30.20 10.24
N ARG A 263 38.20 -30.82 9.51
CA ARG A 263 38.21 -32.26 9.22
C ARG A 263 39.49 -32.69 8.52
N ARG A 264 39.96 -31.97 7.50
CA ARG A 264 41.20 -32.31 6.79
C ARG A 264 42.42 -32.25 7.71
N ARG A 265 42.47 -31.28 8.63
CA ARG A 265 43.58 -31.09 9.57
C ARG A 265 43.64 -32.15 10.65
N SER A 266 42.49 -32.68 11.07
CA SER A 266 42.43 -33.77 12.04
C SER A 266 42.89 -35.11 11.46
N SER A 267 43.36 -36.00 12.33
CA SER A 267 43.66 -37.40 12.01
C SER A 267 42.40 -38.11 11.47
N PRO A 268 42.51 -39.03 10.50
CA PRO A 268 41.33 -39.65 9.88
C PRO A 268 40.39 -40.35 10.87
N ALA A 269 40.96 -41.04 11.88
CA ALA A 269 40.17 -41.68 12.92
C ALA A 269 39.40 -40.65 13.77
N TYR A 270 40.05 -39.56 14.18
CA TYR A 270 39.42 -38.50 14.98
C TYR A 270 38.36 -37.75 14.18
N ALA A 271 38.64 -37.45 12.91
CA ALA A 271 37.73 -36.78 11.99
C ALA A 271 36.41 -37.55 11.78
N ALA A 272 36.49 -38.89 11.69
CA ALA A 272 35.32 -39.74 11.54
C ALA A 272 34.35 -39.67 12.73
N VAL A 273 34.85 -39.39 13.94
CA VAL A 273 34.03 -39.27 15.16
C VAL A 273 33.18 -38.01 15.12
N PHE A 274 33.78 -36.85 14.85
CA PHE A 274 33.05 -35.58 14.96
C PHE A 274 32.18 -35.30 13.73
N TYR A 275 32.54 -35.78 12.54
CA TYR A 275 31.72 -35.57 11.33
C TYR A 275 30.46 -36.43 11.30
N GLY A 276 30.42 -37.52 12.06
CA GLY A 276 29.23 -38.36 12.26
C GLY A 276 28.24 -37.80 13.28
N GLN A 277 28.56 -36.68 13.94
CA GLN A 277 27.78 -36.12 15.04
C GLN A 277 27.44 -34.64 14.84
N ALA A 278 26.35 -34.19 15.47
CA ALA A 278 25.98 -32.78 15.44
C ALA A 278 26.95 -31.95 16.31
N PHE A 279 27.71 -31.05 15.66
CA PHE A 279 28.49 -30.02 16.34
C PHE A 279 27.70 -28.73 16.42
N ASP A 280 27.52 -28.20 17.64
CA ASP A 280 26.76 -26.97 17.88
C ASP A 280 27.72 -25.75 17.83
N ILE A 281 27.64 -25.02 16.72
CA ILE A 281 28.44 -23.80 16.51
C ILE A 281 28.05 -22.70 17.49
N GLY A 282 26.79 -22.66 17.94
CA GLY A 282 26.30 -21.66 18.89
C GLY A 282 26.83 -21.88 20.31
N GLU A 283 27.01 -23.13 20.74
CA GLU A 283 27.67 -23.44 22.01
C GLU A 283 29.15 -23.06 21.96
N CYS A 284 29.85 -23.41 20.88
CA CYS A 284 31.24 -23.02 20.65
C CYS A 284 31.44 -21.49 20.61
N ALA A 285 30.49 -20.75 20.03
CA ALA A 285 30.54 -19.29 19.95
C ALA A 285 30.48 -18.63 21.35
N LYS A 286 29.64 -19.14 22.25
CA LYS A 286 29.50 -18.61 23.63
C LYS A 286 30.80 -18.71 24.43
N GLU A 287 31.62 -19.71 24.14
CA GLU A 287 32.90 -19.92 24.79
C GLU A 287 34.04 -19.10 24.16
N GLY A 288 33.77 -18.34 23.09
CA GLY A 288 34.76 -17.52 22.39
C GLY A 288 35.82 -18.34 21.67
N LEU A 289 35.51 -19.60 21.33
CA LEU A 289 36.46 -20.54 20.73
C LEU A 289 36.51 -20.41 19.20
N THR A 290 37.65 -20.84 18.64
CA THR A 290 37.74 -21.20 17.21
C THR A 290 37.04 -22.53 16.96
N LEU A 291 36.64 -22.79 15.70
CA LEU A 291 35.98 -24.04 15.34
C LEU A 291 36.80 -25.27 15.74
N GLU A 292 38.12 -25.22 15.56
CA GLU A 292 39.04 -26.28 15.94
C GLU A 292 39.10 -26.45 17.48
N GLN A 293 39.22 -25.35 18.22
CA GLN A 293 39.21 -25.39 19.69
C GLN A 293 37.88 -25.91 20.23
N GLY A 294 36.74 -25.54 19.62
CA GLY A 294 35.42 -26.04 20.02
C GLY A 294 35.27 -27.54 19.79
N VAL A 295 35.76 -28.05 18.67
CA VAL A 295 35.80 -29.51 18.41
C VAL A 295 36.67 -30.19 19.48
N GLN A 296 37.85 -29.65 19.78
CA GLN A 296 38.72 -30.22 20.82
C GLN A 296 38.15 -30.10 22.24
N ALA A 297 37.41 -29.04 22.55
CA ALA A 297 36.73 -28.87 23.84
C ALA A 297 35.63 -29.94 24.01
N LYS A 298 34.89 -30.25 22.94
CA LYS A 298 33.82 -31.24 22.95
C LYS A 298 34.32 -32.68 22.94
N TYR A 299 35.35 -32.98 22.14
CA TYR A 299 35.81 -34.35 21.86
C TYR A 299 37.18 -34.69 22.46
N GLY A 300 37.83 -33.76 23.15
CA GLY A 300 39.21 -33.89 23.62
C GLY A 300 40.25 -33.68 22.52
N PRO A 301 41.55 -33.59 22.84
CA PRO A 301 42.60 -33.34 21.86
C PRO A 301 42.76 -34.49 20.86
N ASP A 302 43.14 -34.18 19.62
CA ASP A 302 43.42 -35.17 18.58
C ASP A 302 44.74 -35.91 18.87
N THR A 303 44.63 -36.94 19.71
CA THR A 303 45.72 -37.83 20.08
C THR A 303 45.27 -39.27 19.90
N VAL A 304 46.21 -40.20 19.67
CA VAL A 304 45.90 -41.63 19.53
C VAL A 304 45.18 -42.16 20.78
N GLU A 305 45.62 -41.77 21.97
CA GLU A 305 45.01 -42.21 23.24
C GLU A 305 43.58 -41.69 23.39
N ASN A 306 43.34 -40.40 23.10
CA ASN A 306 41.99 -39.84 23.18
C ASN A 306 41.07 -40.43 22.11
N THR A 307 41.56 -40.59 20.88
CA THR A 307 40.77 -41.17 19.78
C THR A 307 40.36 -42.61 20.10
N LYS A 308 41.25 -43.44 20.68
CA LYS A 308 40.87 -44.77 21.18
C LYS A 308 39.76 -44.72 22.22
N LYS A 309 39.78 -43.73 23.14
CA LYS A 309 38.71 -43.55 24.14
C LYS A 309 37.37 -43.21 23.48
N LEU A 310 37.36 -42.40 22.41
CA LEU A 310 36.15 -42.06 21.65
C LEU A 310 35.52 -43.30 20.97
N TYR A 311 36.32 -44.30 20.63
CA TYR A 311 35.88 -45.60 20.12
C TYR A 311 35.75 -46.68 21.22
N PHE A 312 35.64 -46.29 22.49
CA PHE A 312 35.52 -47.22 23.63
C PHE A 312 36.64 -48.28 23.73
N GLY A 313 37.80 -48.01 23.14
CA GLY A 313 38.93 -48.92 23.07
C GLY A 313 38.90 -49.94 21.92
N ASP A 314 37.90 -49.89 21.03
CA ASP A 314 37.83 -50.77 19.85
C ASP A 314 38.76 -50.27 18.74
N GLU A 315 39.96 -50.84 18.69
CA GLU A 315 40.97 -50.48 17.69
C GLU A 315 40.57 -50.86 16.26
N MET A 316 39.81 -51.94 16.07
CA MET A 316 39.36 -52.34 14.73
C MET A 316 38.32 -51.37 14.19
N GLU A 317 37.41 -50.89 15.03
CA GLU A 317 36.42 -49.88 14.64
C GLU A 317 37.10 -48.54 14.29
N MET A 318 38.06 -48.12 15.10
CA MET A 318 38.87 -46.92 14.85
C MET A 318 39.63 -47.01 13.51
N GLU A 319 40.29 -48.13 13.23
CA GLU A 319 41.01 -48.35 11.96
C GLU A 319 40.06 -48.37 10.75
N ARG A 320 38.89 -49.00 10.89
CA ARG A 320 37.87 -49.02 9.84
C ARG A 320 37.32 -47.63 9.55
N ALA A 321 37.07 -46.84 10.59
CA ALA A 321 36.61 -45.46 10.47
C ALA A 321 37.69 -44.59 9.80
N ALA A 322 38.95 -44.74 10.19
CA ALA A 322 40.09 -44.06 9.56
C ALA A 322 40.22 -44.39 8.07
N ALA A 323 40.11 -45.67 7.70
CA ALA A 323 40.15 -46.11 6.31
C ALA A 323 38.98 -45.53 5.48
N SER A 324 37.78 -45.52 6.06
CA SER A 324 36.58 -44.98 5.41
C SER A 324 36.69 -43.47 5.21
N GLU A 325 37.21 -42.76 6.22
CA GLU A 325 37.49 -41.33 6.15
C GLU A 325 38.54 -41.01 5.08
N MET A 326 39.65 -41.76 5.02
CA MET A 326 40.67 -41.58 3.99
C MET A 326 40.12 -41.81 2.58
N GLN A 327 39.26 -42.82 2.39
CA GLN A 327 38.59 -43.04 1.12
C GLN A 327 37.67 -41.88 0.75
N LEU A 328 36.93 -41.34 1.72
CA LEU A 328 36.05 -40.19 1.51
C LEU A 328 36.83 -38.91 1.19
N ARG A 329 37.96 -38.65 1.89
CA ARG A 329 38.87 -37.55 1.55
C ARG A 329 39.39 -37.67 0.12
N LYS A 330 39.79 -38.87 -0.31
CA LYS A 330 40.23 -39.13 -1.68
C LYS A 330 39.14 -38.85 -2.72
N GLN A 331 37.88 -39.17 -2.41
CA GLN A 331 36.73 -38.89 -3.29
C GLN A 331 36.41 -37.40 -3.38
N ILE A 332 36.47 -36.67 -2.26
CA ILE A 332 36.08 -35.25 -2.21
C ILE A 332 37.22 -34.33 -2.65
N TYR A 333 38.47 -34.66 -2.33
CA TYR A 333 39.63 -33.77 -2.47
C TYR A 333 40.68 -34.25 -3.50
N GLY A 334 40.53 -35.46 -4.06
CA GLY A 334 41.52 -36.06 -4.95
C GLY A 334 42.78 -36.52 -4.22
N ASP A 335 43.88 -36.73 -4.96
CA ASP A 335 45.19 -37.11 -4.40
C ASP A 335 46.02 -35.90 -3.91
N GLN A 336 45.38 -34.76 -3.60
CA GLN A 336 46.09 -33.63 -2.99
C GLN A 336 46.50 -33.96 -1.54
N PRO A 337 47.74 -33.64 -1.11
CA PRO A 337 48.23 -33.95 0.23
C PRO A 337 47.43 -33.26 1.34
#